data_AF-A0A966R8S4-F1
#
_entry.id   AF-A0A966R8S4-F1
#
_cell.length_a   1.000
_cell.length_b   1.000
_cell.length_c   1.000
_cell.angle_alpha   90.00
_cell.angle_beta   90.00
_cell.angle_gamma   90.00
#
_symmetry.space_group_name_H-M   'P 1'
#
loop_
_entity.id
_entity.type
_entity.pdbx_description
1 polymer ?
#
loop_
_entity_poly.entity_id
_entity_poly.type
_entity_poly.pdbx_seq_one_letter_code
_entity_poly.pdbx_strand_id
1 'polypeptide(L)'
;MSDQLTNDQIADKIRSSALLVSLQLGSYNPVKTDKSESRKVSSSHGINDPKLMKVQKHTLPTAGVLEDISKLDTKIRAVVDKFTAPFARGIGLLPAIKFFDLRKEVNALFDERATMVKRLADEYSIYLDGAKRSLNGAFKDDDYPPVDHVVSRFYAKLDSFAIANPKDARLGVLGEIAEQIQAAQTETLNDKLSSVAPYVRASLLKPLCHLSSVLQNPDAKHFDSAFTNILEAAEQAEHLNLLEDDQINNAVFAIRDRLDRTMDQIKG
;
A
#
# COMPACT_ATOMS: atom_id res chain seq x y z
N MET A 1 -32.36 7.53 -18.20
CA MET A 1 -32.33 6.30 -17.38
C MET A 1 -31.10 5.54 -17.84
N SER A 2 -29.97 5.69 -17.14
CA SER A 2 -28.80 4.84 -17.40
C SER A 2 -29.19 3.45 -16.91
N ASP A 3 -29.24 2.46 -17.80
CA ASP A 3 -29.46 1.06 -17.41
C ASP A 3 -28.37 0.66 -16.43
N GLN A 4 -28.76 0.34 -15.20
CA GLN A 4 -27.81 -0.14 -14.20
C GLN A 4 -27.32 -1.53 -14.64
N LEU A 5 -26.01 -1.65 -14.84
CA LEU A 5 -25.35 -2.93 -15.13
C LEU A 5 -25.75 -3.96 -14.06
N THR A 6 -26.05 -5.18 -14.48
CA THR A 6 -26.28 -6.29 -13.54
C THR A 6 -24.97 -6.67 -12.84
N ASN A 7 -25.05 -7.35 -11.68
CA ASN A 7 -23.86 -7.80 -10.95
C ASN A 7 -22.92 -8.66 -11.82
N ASP A 8 -23.48 -9.51 -12.69
CA ASP A 8 -22.70 -10.32 -13.62
C ASP A 8 -21.98 -9.47 -14.67
N GLN A 9 -22.64 -8.45 -15.22
CA GLN A 9 -22.02 -7.53 -16.18
C GLN A 9 -20.89 -6.72 -15.54
N ILE A 10 -21.08 -6.27 -14.29
CA ILE A 10 -20.03 -5.59 -13.50
C ILE A 10 -18.83 -6.52 -13.29
N ALA A 11 -19.09 -7.77 -12.86
CA ALA A 11 -18.04 -8.75 -12.61
C ALA A 11 -17.25 -9.09 -13.88
N ASP A 12 -17.93 -9.27 -15.01
CA ASP A 12 -17.29 -9.59 -16.30
C ASP A 12 -16.49 -8.39 -16.86
N LYS A 13 -16.98 -7.14 -16.67
CA LYS A 13 -16.24 -5.93 -17.06
C LYS A 13 -14.96 -5.76 -16.24
N ILE A 14 -15.03 -5.94 -14.92
CA ILE A 14 -13.85 -5.90 -14.04
C ILE A 14 -12.87 -7.01 -14.41
N ARG A 15 -13.35 -8.23 -14.63
CA ARG A 15 -12.50 -9.40 -14.94
C ARG A 15 -11.72 -9.24 -16.25
N SER A 16 -12.33 -8.63 -17.26
CA SER A 16 -11.71 -8.44 -18.58
C SER A 16 -10.78 -7.23 -18.66
N SER A 17 -10.90 -6.27 -17.74
CA SER A 17 -10.16 -5.00 -17.79
C SER A 17 -9.15 -4.80 -16.66
N ALA A 18 -9.11 -5.68 -15.66
CA ALA A 18 -8.27 -5.51 -14.48
C ALA A 18 -7.53 -6.77 -14.00
N LEU A 19 -6.45 -6.54 -13.27
CA LEU A 19 -5.65 -7.53 -12.56
C LEU A 19 -5.71 -7.28 -11.05
N LEU A 20 -5.57 -8.33 -10.26
CA LEU A 20 -5.32 -8.19 -8.82
C LEU A 20 -3.83 -8.05 -8.58
N VAL A 21 -3.44 -7.11 -7.73
CA VAL A 21 -2.04 -6.83 -7.40
C VAL A 21 -1.83 -6.90 -5.90
N SER A 22 -0.76 -7.54 -5.46
CA SER A 22 -0.34 -7.57 -4.06
C SER A 22 1.13 -7.18 -3.91
N LEU A 23 1.39 -6.20 -3.07
CA LEU A 23 2.72 -5.75 -2.71
C LEU A 23 3.15 -6.36 -1.39
N GLN A 24 4.31 -6.99 -1.37
CA GLN A 24 4.94 -7.53 -0.17
C GLN A 24 6.30 -6.87 0.04
N LEU A 25 6.47 -6.26 1.21
CA LEU A 25 7.71 -5.64 1.65
C LEU A 25 8.12 -6.22 2.99
N GLY A 26 9.26 -6.92 3.01
CA GLY A 26 9.90 -7.40 4.23
C GLY A 26 10.94 -6.41 4.74
N SER A 27 11.05 -6.26 6.05
CA SER A 27 12.06 -5.41 6.68
C SER A 27 12.62 -6.06 7.95
N TYR A 28 13.84 -5.66 8.30
CA TYR A 28 14.44 -5.96 9.61
C TYR A 28 14.03 -4.90 10.63
N ASN A 29 13.51 -5.32 11.78
CA ASN A 29 13.21 -4.43 12.89
C ASN A 29 14.38 -4.40 13.88
N PRO A 30 15.17 -3.31 13.98
CA PRO A 30 16.37 -3.23 14.81
C PRO A 30 16.01 -2.93 16.28
N VAL A 31 15.01 -3.61 16.84
CA VAL A 31 14.56 -3.41 18.22
C VAL A 31 14.55 -4.74 18.95
N LYS A 32 15.22 -4.76 20.10
CA LYS A 32 15.30 -5.94 20.97
C LYS A 32 14.79 -5.60 22.37
N THR A 33 13.96 -6.48 22.92
CA THR A 33 13.58 -6.41 24.34
C THR A 33 14.74 -6.88 25.20
N ASP A 34 15.23 -6.03 26.10
CA ASP A 34 16.28 -6.39 27.05
C ASP A 34 15.66 -7.02 28.31
N LYS A 35 15.65 -8.35 28.37
CA LYS A 35 15.05 -9.10 29.49
C LYS A 35 15.77 -8.89 30.82
N SER A 36 17.04 -8.49 30.81
CA SER A 36 17.80 -8.22 32.05
C SER A 36 17.36 -6.88 32.62
N GLU A 37 17.41 -5.83 31.81
CA GLU A 37 17.00 -4.50 32.24
C GLU A 37 15.50 -4.43 32.55
N SER A 38 14.67 -5.13 31.77
CA SER A 38 13.23 -5.26 32.07
C SER A 38 13.00 -5.84 33.47
N ARG A 39 13.75 -6.89 33.87
CA ARG A 39 13.63 -7.47 35.21
C ARG A 39 14.05 -6.50 36.31
N LYS A 40 15.17 -5.80 36.12
CA LYS A 40 15.65 -4.80 37.09
C LYS A 40 14.61 -3.70 37.32
N VAL A 41 14.04 -3.14 36.25
CA VAL A 41 13.04 -2.07 36.34
C VAL A 41 11.71 -2.57 36.91
N SER A 42 11.26 -3.77 36.52
CA SER A 42 10.04 -4.36 37.10
C SER A 42 10.20 -4.63 38.59
N SER A 43 11.34 -5.19 39.01
CA SER A 43 11.63 -5.44 40.43
C SER A 43 11.70 -4.15 41.24
N SER A 44 12.25 -3.05 40.69
CA SER A 44 12.28 -1.77 41.40
C SER A 44 10.89 -1.16 41.64
N HIS A 45 9.87 -1.62 40.93
CA HIS A 45 8.48 -1.16 41.06
C HIS A 45 7.54 -2.24 41.63
N GLY A 46 8.06 -3.38 42.10
CA GLY A 46 7.23 -4.48 42.62
C GLY A 46 6.34 -5.15 41.58
N ILE A 47 6.66 -5.02 40.29
CA ILE A 47 5.89 -5.60 39.18
C ILE A 47 6.34 -7.04 38.97
N ASN A 48 5.46 -8.00 39.25
CA ASN A 48 5.74 -9.43 39.09
C ASN A 48 5.34 -9.99 37.72
N ASP A 49 4.42 -9.33 37.00
CA ASP A 49 4.00 -9.75 35.66
C ASP A 49 4.91 -9.10 34.58
N PRO A 50 5.73 -9.89 33.85
CA PRO A 50 6.63 -9.39 32.81
C PRO A 50 5.90 -8.82 31.58
N LYS A 51 4.58 -8.98 31.46
CA LYS A 51 3.79 -8.38 30.38
C LYS A 51 3.46 -6.91 30.63
N LEU A 52 3.47 -6.47 31.89
CA LEU A 52 3.08 -5.11 32.26
C LEU A 52 4.19 -4.09 32.02
N MET A 53 5.45 -4.52 31.95
CA MET A 53 6.59 -3.63 31.75
C MET A 53 7.73 -4.31 30.99
N LYS A 54 8.25 -3.62 29.97
CA LYS A 54 9.39 -4.08 29.16
C LYS A 54 10.31 -2.91 28.82
N VAL A 55 11.60 -3.17 28.83
CA VAL A 55 12.65 -2.27 28.31
C VAL A 55 13.04 -2.76 26.92
N GLN A 56 12.97 -1.87 25.95
CA GLN A 56 13.39 -2.13 24.57
C GLN A 56 14.57 -1.24 24.22
N LYS A 57 15.51 -1.79 23.46
CA LYS A 57 16.65 -1.05 22.93
C LYS A 57 16.70 -1.15 21.42
N HIS A 58 17.15 -0.08 20.78
CA HIS A 58 17.47 -0.08 19.37
C HIS A 58 18.85 -0.70 19.19
N THR A 59 18.95 -1.77 18.41
CA THR A 59 20.21 -2.47 18.16
C THR A 59 21.06 -1.73 17.15
N LEU A 60 20.47 -1.07 16.14
CA LEU A 60 21.22 -0.33 15.12
C LEU A 60 20.85 1.17 15.11
N PRO A 61 21.11 1.92 16.20
CA PRO A 61 20.62 3.30 16.36
C PRO A 61 21.29 4.30 15.40
N THR A 62 22.46 3.98 14.87
CA THR A 62 23.22 4.83 13.94
C THR A 62 22.98 4.49 12.47
N ALA A 63 22.19 3.44 12.18
CA ALA A 63 21.92 2.99 10.82
C ALA A 63 20.81 3.82 10.17
N GLY A 64 21.12 5.08 9.80
CA GLY A 64 20.18 5.98 9.11
C GLY A 64 19.59 5.39 7.83
N VAL A 65 20.33 4.51 7.16
CA VAL A 65 19.87 3.76 5.98
C VAL A 65 18.59 2.93 6.25
N LEU A 66 18.34 2.48 7.48
CA LEU A 66 17.11 1.76 7.83
C LEU A 66 15.89 2.68 7.78
N GLU A 67 16.05 3.95 8.17
CA GLU A 67 15.00 4.96 8.06
C GLU A 67 14.76 5.33 6.59
N ASP A 68 15.83 5.46 5.81
CA ASP A 68 15.74 5.73 4.37
C ASP A 68 15.00 4.60 3.63
N ILE A 69 15.30 3.33 3.94
CA ILE A 69 14.57 2.17 3.40
C ILE A 69 13.09 2.24 3.81
N SER A 70 12.77 2.61 5.06
CA SER A 70 11.38 2.74 5.53
C SER A 70 10.61 3.85 4.78
N LYS A 71 11.27 4.98 4.51
CA LYS A 71 10.71 6.06 3.68
C LYS A 71 10.47 5.58 2.25
N LEU A 72 11.43 4.86 1.67
CA LEU A 72 11.29 4.28 0.34
C LEU A 72 10.16 3.23 0.28
N ASP A 73 10.03 2.39 1.31
CA ASP A 73 8.92 1.44 1.46
C ASP A 73 7.55 2.13 1.51
N THR A 74 7.49 3.32 2.11
CA THR A 74 6.27 4.15 2.11
C THR A 74 5.99 4.70 0.71
N LYS A 75 7.02 5.17 0.00
CA LYS A 75 6.92 5.66 -1.39
C LYS A 75 6.47 4.55 -2.35
N ILE A 76 7.02 3.33 -2.22
CA ILE A 76 6.62 2.17 -3.03
C ILE A 76 5.12 1.88 -2.83
N ARG A 77 4.63 1.88 -1.58
CA ARG A 77 3.21 1.69 -1.30
C ARG A 77 2.37 2.78 -1.96
N ALA A 78 2.75 4.04 -1.82
CA ALA A 78 2.05 5.17 -2.43
C ALA A 78 1.98 5.06 -3.97
N VAL A 79 3.04 4.59 -4.63
CA VAL A 79 3.03 4.31 -6.07
C VAL A 79 2.04 3.20 -6.40
N VAL A 80 2.06 2.06 -5.70
CA VAL A 80 1.08 0.99 -5.94
C VAL A 80 -0.35 1.47 -5.72
N ASP A 81 -0.59 2.25 -4.66
CA ASP A 81 -1.91 2.82 -4.36
C ASP A 81 -2.36 3.79 -5.44
N LYS A 82 -1.46 4.57 -6.06
CA LYS A 82 -1.77 5.46 -7.19
C LYS A 82 -2.34 4.72 -8.40
N PHE A 83 -1.83 3.51 -8.66
CA PHE A 83 -2.23 2.71 -9.83
C PHE A 83 -3.36 1.71 -9.55
N THR A 84 -3.81 1.58 -8.30
CA THR A 84 -4.77 0.55 -7.93
C THR A 84 -5.94 1.07 -7.12
N ALA A 85 -7.11 0.50 -7.36
CA ALA A 85 -8.26 0.69 -6.49
C ALA A 85 -8.26 -0.38 -5.39
N PRO A 86 -8.66 -0.09 -4.15
CA PRO A 86 -8.62 -1.09 -3.10
C PRO A 86 -9.66 -2.20 -3.37
N PHE A 87 -9.22 -3.46 -3.36
CA PHE A 87 -10.09 -4.65 -3.55
C PHE A 87 -10.30 -5.41 -2.25
N ALA A 88 -9.19 -5.71 -1.56
CA ALA A 88 -9.18 -6.36 -0.26
C ALA A 88 -7.95 -5.89 0.53
N ARG A 89 -7.83 -6.32 1.79
CA ARG A 89 -6.68 -5.98 2.62
C ARG A 89 -5.37 -6.44 1.95
N GLY A 90 -4.55 -5.48 1.51
CA GLY A 90 -3.27 -5.76 0.85
C GLY A 90 -3.39 -6.24 -0.61
N ILE A 91 -4.57 -6.11 -1.22
CA ILE A 91 -4.82 -6.44 -2.62
C ILE A 91 -5.49 -5.25 -3.29
N GLY A 92 -4.84 -4.73 -4.34
CA GLY A 92 -5.35 -3.69 -5.21
C GLY A 92 -5.88 -4.25 -6.52
N LEU A 93 -6.78 -3.51 -7.14
CA LEU A 93 -7.35 -3.76 -8.45
C LEU A 93 -6.70 -2.80 -9.44
N LEU A 94 -5.92 -3.35 -10.35
CA LEU A 94 -5.10 -2.63 -11.32
C LEU A 94 -5.77 -2.67 -12.69
N PRO A 95 -6.09 -1.53 -13.32
CA PRO A 95 -6.42 -1.49 -14.75
C PRO A 95 -5.33 -2.16 -15.59
N ALA A 96 -5.67 -3.17 -16.38
CA ALA A 96 -4.70 -3.97 -17.14
C ALA A 96 -3.83 -3.10 -18.08
N ILE A 97 -4.41 -2.03 -18.62
CA ILE A 97 -3.71 -1.05 -19.47
C ILE A 97 -2.54 -0.34 -18.76
N LYS A 98 -2.57 -0.25 -17.42
CA LYS A 98 -1.54 0.41 -16.59
C LYS A 98 -0.48 -0.56 -16.06
N PHE A 99 -0.55 -1.85 -16.44
CA PHE A 99 0.33 -2.87 -15.89
C PHE A 99 1.82 -2.56 -16.12
N PHE A 100 2.19 -2.19 -17.34
CA PHE A 100 3.59 -1.89 -17.66
C PHE A 100 4.07 -0.59 -17.01
N ASP A 101 3.20 0.42 -16.88
CA ASP A 101 3.52 1.68 -16.22
C ASP A 101 3.82 1.47 -14.74
N LEU A 102 2.91 0.80 -14.02
CA LEU A 102 3.13 0.43 -12.62
C LEU A 102 4.42 -0.38 -12.47
N ARG A 103 4.63 -1.37 -13.35
CA ARG A 103 5.76 -2.28 -13.19
C ARG A 103 7.09 -1.56 -13.42
N LYS A 104 7.15 -0.61 -14.36
CA LYS A 104 8.32 0.24 -14.60
C LYS A 104 8.65 1.10 -13.37
N GLU A 105 7.67 1.81 -12.82
CA GLU A 105 7.90 2.68 -11.65
C GLU A 105 8.31 1.89 -10.40
N VAL A 106 7.62 0.77 -10.12
CA VAL A 106 7.92 -0.05 -8.94
C VAL A 106 9.28 -0.74 -9.08
N ASN A 107 9.67 -1.20 -10.27
CA ASN A 107 10.98 -1.81 -10.46
C ASN A 107 12.13 -0.84 -10.19
N ALA A 108 12.02 0.42 -10.66
CA ALA A 108 13.03 1.43 -10.36
C ALA A 108 13.20 1.65 -8.85
N LEU A 109 12.10 1.68 -8.10
CA LEU A 109 12.13 1.80 -6.64
C LEU A 109 12.65 0.53 -5.96
N PHE A 110 12.38 -0.66 -6.52
CA PHE A 110 12.94 -1.92 -6.02
C PHE A 110 14.47 -1.96 -6.18
N ASP A 111 14.99 -1.46 -7.30
CA ASP A 111 16.44 -1.38 -7.55
C ASP A 111 17.12 -0.37 -6.60
N GLU A 112 16.48 0.79 -6.39
CA GLU A 112 16.92 1.78 -5.39
C GLU A 112 16.96 1.15 -3.99
N ARG A 113 15.91 0.41 -3.63
CA ARG A 113 15.81 -0.29 -2.34
C ARG A 113 16.89 -1.36 -2.18
N ALA A 114 17.13 -2.15 -3.22
CA ALA A 114 18.18 -3.17 -3.22
C ALA A 114 19.57 -2.53 -3.01
N THR A 115 19.80 -1.35 -3.60
CA THR A 115 21.03 -0.57 -3.41
C THR A 115 21.19 -0.12 -1.96
N MET A 116 20.12 0.37 -1.31
CA MET A 116 20.15 0.74 0.11
C MET A 116 20.40 -0.47 1.02
N VAL A 117 19.80 -1.62 0.72
CA VAL A 117 20.03 -2.88 1.47
C VAL A 117 21.47 -3.36 1.31
N LYS A 118 22.06 -3.22 0.13
CA LYS A 118 23.48 -3.51 -0.09
C LYS A 118 24.37 -2.59 0.75
N ARG A 119 24.08 -1.28 0.75
CA ARG A 119 24.79 -0.31 1.59
C ARG A 119 24.69 -0.65 3.09
N LEU A 120 23.51 -1.07 3.56
CA LEU A 120 23.34 -1.56 4.92
C LEU A 120 24.28 -2.73 5.24
N ALA A 121 24.46 -3.66 4.29
CA ALA A 121 25.36 -4.79 4.44
C ALA A 121 26.83 -4.36 4.52
N ASP A 122 27.25 -3.50 3.59
CA ASP A 122 28.62 -2.99 3.50
C ASP A 122 29.02 -2.17 4.73
N GLU A 123 28.09 -1.38 5.29
CA GLU A 123 28.31 -0.54 6.47
C GLU A 123 27.96 -1.24 7.80
N TYR A 124 27.58 -2.52 7.79
CA TYR A 124 27.07 -3.22 8.99
C TYR A 124 28.03 -3.18 10.17
N SER A 125 29.32 -3.42 9.94
CA SER A 125 30.36 -3.38 10.99
C SER A 125 30.49 -2.00 11.63
N ILE A 126 30.37 -0.93 10.84
CA ILE A 126 30.41 0.45 11.32
C ILE A 126 29.20 0.73 12.23
N TYR A 127 28.03 0.22 11.88
CA TYR A 127 26.83 0.34 12.72
C TYR A 127 26.94 -0.44 14.02
N LEU A 128 27.59 -1.61 14.02
CA LEU A 128 27.90 -2.36 15.25
C LEU A 128 28.79 -1.55 16.18
N ASP A 129 29.87 -0.95 15.67
CA ASP A 129 30.76 -0.11 16.47
C ASP A 129 30.10 1.18 16.95
N GLY A 130 29.17 1.73 16.17
CA GLY A 130 28.27 2.81 16.60
C GLY A 130 27.38 2.36 17.77
N ALA A 131 26.74 1.20 17.64
CA ALA A 131 25.87 0.65 18.67
C ALA A 131 26.61 0.34 19.98
N LYS A 132 27.84 -0.20 19.90
CA LYS A 132 28.73 -0.39 21.07
C LYS A 132 28.96 0.91 21.83
N ARG A 133 29.28 1.99 21.11
CA ARG A 133 29.52 3.33 21.70
C ARG A 133 28.24 3.95 22.27
N SER A 134 27.11 3.80 21.58
CA SER A 134 25.84 4.40 22.03
C SER A 134 25.22 3.66 23.21
N LEU A 135 25.21 2.33 23.19
CA LEU A 135 24.54 1.52 24.22
C LEU A 135 25.43 1.26 25.45
N ASN A 136 26.75 1.45 25.35
CA ASN A 136 27.70 1.23 26.46
C ASN A 136 27.45 -0.11 27.16
N GLY A 137 27.24 -0.11 28.48
CA GLY A 137 26.99 -1.33 29.26
C GLY A 137 25.70 -2.10 28.91
N ALA A 138 24.81 -1.52 28.10
CA ALA A 138 23.61 -2.21 27.59
C ALA A 138 23.87 -2.96 26.27
N PHE A 139 25.06 -2.82 25.67
CA PHE A 139 25.46 -3.56 24.48
C PHE A 139 25.68 -5.05 24.82
N LYS A 140 25.20 -5.95 23.95
CA LYS A 140 25.37 -7.39 24.05
C LYS A 140 25.60 -7.95 22.65
N ASP A 141 26.72 -8.63 22.42
CA ASP A 141 27.07 -9.15 21.08
C ASP A 141 25.97 -10.09 20.53
N ASP A 142 25.37 -10.94 21.37
CA ASP A 142 24.32 -11.88 20.99
C ASP A 142 23.01 -11.23 20.49
N ASP A 143 22.82 -9.92 20.69
CA ASP A 143 21.65 -9.21 20.17
C ASP A 143 21.77 -8.86 18.67
N TYR A 144 22.94 -9.11 18.06
CA TYR A 144 23.29 -8.75 16.70
C TYR A 144 23.47 -9.99 15.83
N PRO A 145 22.48 -10.33 14.98
CA PRO A 145 22.61 -11.47 14.08
C PRO A 145 23.64 -11.17 12.97
N PRO A 146 24.15 -12.20 12.27
CA PRO A 146 25.02 -12.01 11.10
C PRO A 146 24.38 -11.10 10.05
N VAL A 147 25.21 -10.35 9.31
CA VAL A 147 24.74 -9.39 8.29
C VAL A 147 23.82 -10.05 7.26
N ASP A 148 24.13 -11.28 6.83
CA ASP A 148 23.30 -12.03 5.87
C ASP A 148 21.89 -12.31 6.41
N HIS A 149 21.78 -12.58 7.71
CA HIS A 149 20.48 -12.74 8.35
C HIS A 149 19.72 -11.41 8.37
N VAL A 150 20.37 -10.28 8.63
CA VAL A 150 19.72 -8.95 8.56
C VAL A 150 19.23 -8.67 7.15
N VAL A 151 20.10 -8.83 6.15
CA VAL A 151 19.83 -8.57 4.73
C VAL A 151 18.68 -9.45 4.22
N SER A 152 18.65 -10.73 4.56
CA SER A 152 17.60 -11.66 4.10
C SER A 152 16.18 -11.29 4.56
N ARG A 153 16.03 -10.44 5.59
CA ARG A 153 14.72 -9.92 6.03
C ARG A 153 14.17 -8.86 5.08
N PHE A 154 15.04 -8.23 4.28
CA PHE A 154 14.62 -7.26 3.29
C PHE A 154 14.28 -7.94 1.97
N TYR A 155 13.00 -7.93 1.63
CA TYR A 155 12.52 -8.38 0.32
C TYR A 155 11.45 -7.43 -0.18
N ALA A 156 11.31 -7.34 -1.50
CA ALA A 156 10.26 -6.57 -2.14
C ALA A 156 9.70 -7.38 -3.33
N LYS A 157 8.38 -7.58 -3.34
CA LYS A 157 7.71 -8.39 -4.35
C LYS A 157 6.38 -7.76 -4.72
N LEU A 158 6.11 -7.69 -6.02
CA LEU A 158 4.82 -7.28 -6.56
C LEU A 158 4.27 -8.48 -7.35
N ASP A 159 3.23 -9.10 -6.83
CA ASP A 159 2.54 -10.19 -7.50
C ASP A 159 1.30 -9.66 -8.21
N SER A 160 1.05 -10.15 -9.42
CA SER A 160 -0.14 -9.84 -10.20
C SER A 160 -0.87 -11.11 -10.60
N PHE A 161 -2.18 -11.14 -10.38
CA PHE A 161 -3.04 -12.29 -10.64
C PHE A 161 -4.19 -11.90 -11.55
N ALA A 162 -4.52 -12.77 -12.50
CA ALA A 162 -5.76 -12.64 -13.25
C ALA A 162 -6.95 -12.91 -12.32
N ILE A 163 -8.05 -12.18 -12.52
CA ILE A 163 -9.30 -12.44 -11.81
C ILE A 163 -9.89 -13.73 -12.40
N ALA A 164 -10.13 -14.74 -11.56
CA ALA A 164 -10.64 -16.03 -12.01
C ALA A 164 -11.98 -15.86 -12.74
N ASN A 165 -12.14 -16.55 -13.88
CA ASN A 165 -13.43 -16.69 -14.55
C ASN A 165 -14.10 -17.97 -14.06
N PRO A 166 -15.22 -17.89 -13.31
CA PRO A 166 -15.94 -19.08 -12.91
C PRO A 166 -16.45 -19.88 -14.10
N LYS A 167 -16.64 -19.26 -15.27
CA LYS A 167 -17.02 -19.92 -16.54
C LYS A 167 -15.82 -20.46 -17.32
N ASP A 168 -14.62 -20.54 -16.72
CA ASP A 168 -13.43 -21.09 -17.39
C ASP A 168 -13.62 -22.60 -17.65
N ALA A 169 -13.61 -22.97 -18.93
CA ALA A 169 -13.87 -24.34 -19.39
C ALA A 169 -12.91 -25.39 -18.81
N ARG A 170 -11.75 -24.99 -18.28
CA ARG A 170 -10.80 -25.89 -17.62
C ARG A 170 -11.36 -26.51 -16.33
N LEU A 171 -12.34 -25.86 -15.69
CA LEU A 171 -13.03 -26.40 -14.50
C LEU A 171 -14.03 -27.51 -14.86
N GLY A 172 -14.59 -27.51 -16.07
CA GLY A 172 -15.57 -28.51 -16.52
C GLY A 172 -15.01 -29.93 -16.70
N VAL A 173 -13.68 -30.11 -16.61
CA VAL A 173 -13.01 -31.43 -16.72
C VAL A 173 -13.20 -32.29 -15.45
N LEU A 174 -13.73 -31.72 -14.36
CA LEU A 174 -13.80 -32.37 -13.03
C LEU A 174 -15.20 -32.93 -12.63
N GLY A 175 -16.17 -32.98 -13.54
CA GLY A 175 -17.48 -33.62 -13.32
C GLY A 175 -18.40 -32.92 -12.30
N GLU A 176 -19.29 -33.65 -11.62
CA GLU A 176 -20.34 -33.11 -10.72
C GLU A 176 -19.81 -32.30 -9.52
N ILE A 177 -18.62 -32.65 -9.01
CA ILE A 177 -17.95 -31.88 -7.94
C ILE A 177 -17.52 -30.50 -8.46
N ALA A 178 -17.16 -30.41 -9.74
CA ALA A 178 -16.80 -29.16 -10.38
C ALA A 178 -18.00 -28.22 -10.45
N GLU A 179 -19.19 -28.71 -10.79
CA GLU A 179 -20.40 -27.88 -10.92
C GLU A 179 -20.80 -27.23 -9.58
N GLN A 180 -20.72 -27.97 -8.47
CA GLN A 180 -21.00 -27.41 -7.14
C GLN A 180 -19.94 -26.40 -6.69
N ILE A 181 -18.66 -26.71 -6.93
CA ILE A 181 -17.55 -25.78 -6.64
C ILE A 181 -17.68 -24.53 -7.52
N GLN A 182 -18.05 -24.69 -8.79
CA GLN A 182 -18.21 -23.61 -9.75
C GLN A 182 -19.39 -22.73 -9.38
N ALA A 183 -20.54 -23.28 -9.01
CA ALA A 183 -21.68 -22.50 -8.52
C ALA A 183 -21.32 -21.68 -7.27
N ALA A 184 -20.71 -22.32 -6.25
CA ALA A 184 -20.33 -21.67 -5.01
C ALA A 184 -19.22 -20.61 -5.19
N GLN A 185 -18.24 -20.86 -6.07
CA GLN A 185 -17.19 -19.89 -6.41
C GLN A 185 -17.73 -18.76 -7.29
N THR A 186 -18.66 -19.03 -8.20
CA THR A 186 -19.29 -18.00 -9.05
C THR A 186 -20.04 -17.00 -8.20
N GLU A 187 -20.90 -17.48 -7.30
CA GLU A 187 -21.70 -16.62 -6.43
C GLU A 187 -20.80 -15.80 -5.50
N THR A 188 -19.86 -16.45 -4.81
CA THR A 188 -18.95 -15.76 -3.88
C THR A 188 -18.03 -14.75 -4.57
N LEU A 189 -17.53 -15.05 -5.77
CA LEU A 189 -16.62 -14.15 -6.50
C LEU A 189 -17.38 -13.02 -7.20
N ASN A 190 -18.54 -13.28 -7.78
CA ASN A 190 -19.36 -12.24 -8.40
C ASN A 190 -19.95 -11.30 -7.34
N ASP A 191 -20.33 -11.81 -6.18
CA ASP A 191 -20.75 -10.99 -5.03
C ASP A 191 -19.59 -10.12 -4.52
N LYS A 192 -18.38 -10.68 -4.42
CA LYS A 192 -17.20 -9.88 -4.07
C LYS A 192 -16.91 -8.81 -5.11
N LEU A 193 -16.88 -9.14 -6.40
CA LEU A 193 -16.62 -8.19 -7.48
C LEU A 193 -17.68 -7.08 -7.56
N SER A 194 -18.95 -7.42 -7.38
CA SER A 194 -20.05 -6.44 -7.33
C SER A 194 -20.02 -5.60 -6.07
N SER A 195 -19.71 -6.18 -4.90
CA SER A 195 -19.56 -5.42 -3.63
C SER A 195 -18.34 -4.48 -3.63
N VAL A 196 -17.34 -4.78 -4.46
CA VAL A 196 -16.16 -3.93 -4.65
C VAL A 196 -16.51 -2.67 -5.43
N ALA A 197 -17.49 -2.69 -6.33
CA ALA A 197 -17.83 -1.53 -7.15
C ALA A 197 -18.26 -0.30 -6.31
N PRO A 198 -19.21 -0.40 -5.34
CA PRO A 198 -19.52 0.70 -4.43
C PRO A 198 -18.34 1.12 -3.56
N TYR A 199 -17.51 0.17 -3.13
CA TYR A 199 -16.35 0.45 -2.28
C TYR A 199 -15.26 1.23 -3.04
N VAL A 200 -14.95 0.79 -4.27
CA VAL A 200 -14.05 1.50 -5.18
C VAL A 200 -14.61 2.88 -5.48
N ARG A 201 -15.89 3.00 -5.86
CA ARG A 201 -16.55 4.29 -6.07
C ARG A 201 -16.41 5.21 -4.86
N ALA A 202 -16.71 4.73 -3.65
CA ALA A 202 -16.57 5.51 -2.42
C ALA A 202 -15.12 5.92 -2.15
N SER A 203 -14.16 5.03 -2.41
CA SER A 203 -12.72 5.30 -2.23
C SER A 203 -12.21 6.36 -3.20
N LEU A 204 -12.75 6.40 -4.42
CA LEU A 204 -12.40 7.41 -5.44
C LEU A 204 -13.12 8.74 -5.21
N LEU A 205 -14.39 8.72 -4.79
CA LEU A 205 -15.16 9.94 -4.54
C LEU A 205 -14.80 10.65 -3.23
N LYS A 206 -14.40 9.92 -2.18
CA LYS A 206 -14.14 10.52 -0.86
C LYS A 206 -13.03 11.59 -0.89
N PRO A 207 -11.86 11.35 -1.51
CA PRO A 207 -10.84 12.38 -1.70
C PRO A 207 -11.37 13.57 -2.50
N LEU A 208 -12.09 13.30 -3.61
CA LEU A 208 -12.68 14.34 -4.47
C LEU A 208 -13.66 15.24 -3.73
N CYS A 209 -14.56 14.68 -2.90
CA CYS A 209 -15.50 15.45 -2.08
C CYS A 209 -14.78 16.30 -1.04
N HIS A 210 -13.80 15.73 -0.34
CA HIS A 210 -13.01 16.47 0.65
C HIS A 210 -12.29 17.65 -0.02
N LEU A 211 -11.67 17.41 -1.15
CA LEU A 211 -10.93 18.40 -1.91
C LEU A 211 -11.82 19.48 -2.54
N SER A 212 -13.01 19.11 -3.03
CA SER A 212 -14.02 20.09 -3.44
C SER A 212 -14.47 20.98 -2.29
N SER A 213 -14.51 20.48 -1.05
CA SER A 213 -14.84 21.30 0.13
C SER A 213 -13.72 22.28 0.49
N VAL A 214 -12.45 21.91 0.25
CA VAL A 214 -11.30 22.80 0.41
C VAL A 214 -11.34 23.94 -0.62
N LEU A 215 -11.68 23.64 -1.88
CA LEU A 215 -11.86 24.65 -2.95
C LEU A 215 -13.06 25.60 -2.72
N GLN A 216 -13.91 25.35 -1.73
CA GLN A 216 -14.97 26.27 -1.32
C GLN A 216 -14.49 27.29 -0.29
N ASN A 217 -13.27 27.17 0.24
CA ASN A 217 -12.73 28.04 1.27
C ASN A 217 -11.49 28.82 0.76
N PRO A 218 -11.66 30.06 0.27
CA PRO A 218 -10.60 30.86 -0.36
C PRO A 218 -9.43 31.20 0.56
N ASP A 219 -9.65 31.20 1.89
CA ASP A 219 -8.66 31.58 2.90
C ASP A 219 -7.74 30.41 3.33
N ALA A 220 -7.85 29.24 2.69
CA ALA A 220 -7.05 28.08 3.02
C ALA A 220 -5.57 28.30 2.64
N LYS A 221 -4.70 28.46 3.65
CA LYS A 221 -3.23 28.68 3.58
C LYS A 221 -2.39 27.64 2.79
N HIS A 222 -3.00 26.63 2.18
CA HIS A 222 -2.32 25.50 1.52
C HIS A 222 -2.80 25.27 0.09
N PHE A 223 -2.96 26.35 -0.68
CA PHE A 223 -3.62 26.32 -2.00
C PHE A 223 -2.89 25.44 -3.02
N ASP A 224 -1.56 25.55 -3.15
CA ASP A 224 -0.81 24.87 -4.22
C ASP A 224 -0.63 23.36 -4.01
N SER A 225 -0.27 22.95 -2.78
CA SER A 225 -0.14 21.53 -2.45
C SER A 225 -1.50 20.84 -2.42
N ALA A 226 -2.55 21.55 -2.00
CA ALA A 226 -3.91 21.05 -2.15
C ALA A 226 -4.19 20.83 -3.64
N PHE A 227 -4.02 21.84 -4.50
CA PHE A 227 -4.31 21.77 -5.93
C PHE A 227 -3.67 20.57 -6.63
N THR A 228 -2.38 20.33 -6.38
CA THR A 228 -1.65 19.18 -6.96
C THR A 228 -2.27 17.86 -6.49
N ASN A 229 -2.56 17.72 -5.19
CA ASN A 229 -3.22 16.53 -4.65
C ASN A 229 -4.65 16.34 -5.20
N ILE A 230 -5.37 17.44 -5.52
CA ILE A 230 -6.70 17.38 -6.16
C ILE A 230 -6.59 16.83 -7.57
N LEU A 231 -5.65 17.36 -8.35
CA LEU A 231 -5.43 16.93 -9.72
C LEU A 231 -5.04 15.45 -9.77
N GLU A 232 -4.10 15.04 -8.92
CA GLU A 232 -3.67 13.64 -8.81
C GLU A 232 -4.82 12.72 -8.40
N ALA A 233 -5.66 13.13 -7.44
CA ALA A 233 -6.84 12.35 -7.04
C ALA A 233 -7.88 12.25 -8.17
N ALA A 234 -8.09 13.31 -8.95
CA ALA A 234 -9.02 13.33 -10.08
C ALA A 234 -8.51 12.45 -11.22
N GLU A 235 -7.23 12.53 -11.56
CA GLU A 235 -6.59 11.63 -12.53
C GLU A 235 -6.65 10.18 -12.07
N GLN A 236 -6.38 9.90 -10.80
CA GLN A 236 -6.47 8.56 -10.25
C GLN A 236 -7.91 8.02 -10.33
N ALA A 237 -8.91 8.83 -9.97
CA ALA A 237 -10.31 8.44 -10.05
C ALA A 237 -10.76 8.13 -11.48
N GLU A 238 -10.33 8.92 -12.46
CA GLU A 238 -10.60 8.68 -13.88
C GLU A 238 -9.97 7.37 -14.36
N HIS A 239 -8.68 7.16 -14.09
CA HIS A 239 -7.97 5.96 -14.53
C HIS A 239 -8.48 4.67 -13.86
N LEU A 240 -8.97 4.77 -12.62
CA LEU A 240 -9.50 3.65 -11.87
C LEU A 240 -11.02 3.44 -12.10
N ASN A 241 -11.66 4.25 -12.93
CA ASN A 241 -13.08 4.14 -13.28
C ASN A 241 -13.36 3.00 -14.30
N LEU A 242 -13.00 1.78 -13.93
CA LEU A 242 -13.14 0.57 -14.77
C LEU A 242 -14.58 0.26 -15.19
N LEU A 243 -15.55 0.79 -14.45
CA LEU A 243 -16.97 0.59 -14.73
C LEU A 243 -17.56 1.67 -15.63
N GLU A 244 -16.80 2.71 -15.98
CA GLU A 244 -17.27 3.89 -16.71
C GLU A 244 -18.44 4.55 -15.96
N ASP A 245 -18.30 4.66 -14.65
CA ASP A 245 -19.30 5.23 -13.76
C ASP A 245 -19.48 6.74 -14.01
N ASP A 246 -20.68 7.13 -14.44
CA ASP A 246 -21.04 8.51 -14.70
C ASP A 246 -20.86 9.42 -13.47
N GLN A 247 -21.06 8.91 -12.25
CA GLN A 247 -20.90 9.73 -11.04
C GLN A 247 -19.43 10.09 -10.82
N ILE A 248 -18.52 9.14 -11.08
CA ILE A 248 -17.07 9.39 -11.00
C ILE A 248 -16.66 10.37 -12.10
N ASN A 249 -17.10 10.14 -13.34
CA ASN A 249 -16.81 11.03 -14.47
C ASN A 249 -17.29 12.47 -14.21
N ASN A 250 -18.52 12.63 -13.72
CA ASN A 250 -19.10 13.94 -13.40
C ASN A 250 -18.35 14.62 -12.24
N ALA A 251 -17.93 13.87 -11.21
CA ALA A 251 -17.15 14.41 -10.10
C ALA A 251 -15.76 14.89 -10.56
N VAL A 252 -15.08 14.09 -11.39
CA VAL A 252 -13.78 14.45 -11.99
C VAL A 252 -13.92 15.71 -12.86
N PHE A 253 -14.95 15.76 -13.72
CA PHE A 253 -15.23 16.92 -14.57
C PHE A 253 -15.48 18.19 -13.74
N ALA A 254 -16.37 18.12 -12.74
CA ALA A 254 -16.71 19.26 -11.89
C ALA A 254 -15.49 19.80 -11.12
N ILE A 255 -14.58 18.92 -10.71
CA ILE A 255 -13.34 19.31 -10.05
C ILE A 255 -12.39 20.00 -11.03
N ARG A 256 -12.16 19.42 -12.22
CA ARG A 256 -11.30 20.03 -13.25
C ARG A 256 -11.79 21.40 -13.69
N ASP A 257 -13.08 21.53 -14.02
CA ASP A 257 -13.69 22.82 -14.40
C ASP A 257 -13.52 23.88 -13.30
N ARG A 258 -13.65 23.48 -12.03
CA ARG A 258 -13.47 24.40 -10.90
C ARG A 258 -12.00 24.79 -10.67
N LEU A 259 -11.09 23.84 -10.83
CA LEU A 259 -9.65 24.07 -10.75
C LEU A 259 -9.20 25.07 -11.81
N ASP A 260 -9.62 24.90 -13.06
CA ASP A 260 -9.29 25.80 -14.18
C ASP A 260 -9.77 27.23 -13.90
N ARG A 261 -11.03 27.39 -13.46
CA ARG A 261 -11.59 28.71 -13.11
C ARG A 261 -10.84 29.41 -11.99
N THR A 262 -10.36 28.64 -11.01
CA THR A 262 -9.63 29.20 -9.86
C THR A 262 -8.21 29.59 -10.26
N MET A 263 -7.57 28.85 -11.17
CA MET A 263 -6.28 29.23 -11.75
C MET A 263 -6.36 30.52 -12.57
N ASP A 264 -7.43 30.70 -13.35
CA ASP A 264 -7.65 31.93 -14.12
C ASP A 264 -7.83 33.15 -13.22
N GLN A 265 -8.49 32.99 -12.07
CA GLN A 265 -8.67 34.06 -11.07
C GLN A 265 -7.39 34.45 -10.33
N ILE A 266 -6.40 33.56 -10.23
CA ILE A 266 -5.11 33.83 -9.57
C ILE A 266 -4.12 34.50 -10.54
N LYS A 267 -4.27 34.28 -11.85
CA LYS A 267 -3.40 34.85 -12.89
C LYS A 267 -3.83 36.23 -13.39
N GLY A 268 -5.05 36.67 -13.08
CA GLY A 268 -5.59 38.00 -13.41
C GLY A 268 -5.42 39.00 -12.28
#